data_AF-A0A520IKF7-F1
#
_entry.id   AF-A0A520IKF7-F1
#
_cell.length_a   1.000
_cell.length_b   1.000
_cell.length_c   1.000
_cell.angle_alpha   90.00
_cell.angle_beta   90.00
_cell.angle_gamma   90.00
#
_symmetry.space_group_name_H-M   'P 1'
#
loop_
_entity.id
_entity.type
_entity.pdbx_description
1 polymer ?
#
loop_
_entity_poly.entity_id
_entity_poly.type
_entity_poly.pdbx_seq_one_letter_code
_entity_poly.pdbx_strand_id
1 'polypeptide(L)'
;MIEIHPESNVYIFCPAHFATGGPEALHQMAFALKQLGIHVSMIYFNQEDENPVHPNYAGFNIPFGQEVVPSASSVFILPETYLKPNSTD
;
A
#
# COMPACT_ATOMS: atom_id res chain seq x y z
N MET A 1 9.01 -16.92 -6.51
CA MET A 1 8.34 -15.80 -7.21
C MET A 1 6.96 -15.67 -6.58
N ILE A 2 6.45 -14.47 -6.33
CA ILE A 2 5.11 -14.29 -5.76
C ILE A 2 4.09 -14.39 -6.89
N GLU A 3 3.04 -15.19 -6.69
CA GLU A 3 1.94 -15.32 -7.66
C GLU A 3 0.82 -14.35 -7.28
N ILE A 4 0.34 -13.60 -8.27
CA ILE A 4 -0.79 -12.67 -8.13
C ILE A 4 -1.81 -13.04 -9.19
N HIS A 5 -3.05 -13.27 -8.77
CA HIS A 5 -4.15 -13.60 -9.65
C HIS A 5 -5.09 -12.39 -9.80
N PRO A 6 -5.93 -12.34 -10.84
CA PRO A 6 -6.88 -11.23 -11.04
C PRO A 6 -7.80 -10.96 -9.84
N GLU A 7 -8.14 -11.99 -9.07
CA GLU A 7 -8.97 -11.93 -7.87
C GLU A 7 -8.19 -11.63 -6.57
N SER A 8 -6.86 -11.49 -6.65
CA SER A 8 -6.03 -11.13 -5.51
C SER A 8 -6.36 -9.72 -5.02
N ASN A 9 -6.45 -9.56 -3.70
CA ASN A 9 -6.51 -8.25 -3.07
C ASN A 9 -5.10 -7.85 -2.62
N VAL A 10 -4.57 -6.77 -3.18
CA VAL A 10 -3.24 -6.25 -2.85
C VAL A 10 -3.38 -5.06 -1.91
N TYR A 11 -2.78 -5.19 -0.73
CA TYR A 11 -2.76 -4.14 0.29
C TYR A 11 -1.36 -3.58 0.43
N ILE A 12 -1.19 -2.29 0.13
CA ILE A 12 0.11 -1.61 0.15
C ILE A 12 0.16 -0.66 1.32
N PHE A 13 1.07 -0.89 2.25
CA PHE A 13 1.22 -0.09 3.45
C PHE A 13 2.12 1.12 3.19
N CYS A 14 1.69 2.30 3.62
CA CYS A 14 2.43 3.55 3.39
C CYS A 14 2.26 4.51 4.57
N PRO A 15 3.29 5.25 4.99
CA PRO A 15 3.10 6.35 5.94
C PRO A 15 2.20 7.43 5.34
N ALA A 16 1.25 7.95 6.13
CA ALA A 16 0.38 9.06 5.74
C ALA A 16 1.19 10.36 5.53
N HIS A 17 0.76 11.20 4.57
CA HIS A 17 1.32 12.53 4.25
C HIS A 17 2.83 12.60 3.95
N PHE A 18 3.51 11.47 3.79
CA PHE A 18 4.96 11.46 3.60
C PHE A 18 5.31 11.40 2.12
N ALA A 19 6.03 12.41 1.62
CA ALA A 19 6.45 12.47 0.22
C ALA A 19 7.95 12.24 0.08
N THR A 20 8.35 10.99 -0.20
CA THR A 20 9.73 10.61 -0.52
C THR A 20 9.75 9.52 -1.60
N GLY A 21 10.93 9.10 -2.04
CA GLY A 21 11.06 8.10 -3.11
C GLY A 21 10.42 6.75 -2.79
N GLY A 22 10.38 6.35 -1.51
CA GLY A 22 9.72 5.10 -1.09
C GLY A 22 8.20 5.13 -1.27
N PRO A 23 7.48 6.05 -0.60
CA PRO A 23 6.05 6.29 -0.83
C PRO A 23 5.72 6.53 -2.31
N GLU A 24 6.55 7.27 -3.06
CA GLU A 24 6.34 7.47 -4.49
C GLU A 24 6.36 6.15 -5.27
N ALA A 25 7.38 5.30 -5.03
CA ALA A 25 7.48 3.99 -5.67
C ALA A 25 6.28 3.09 -5.32
N LEU A 26 5.81 3.12 -4.07
CA LEU A 26 4.62 2.38 -3.63
C LEU A 26 3.36 2.83 -4.37
N HIS A 27 3.18 4.14 -4.56
CA HIS A 27 2.05 4.68 -5.32
C HIS A 27 2.13 4.35 -6.82
N GLN A 28 3.32 4.44 -7.42
CA GLN A 28 3.53 4.05 -8.82
C GLN A 28 3.23 2.57 -9.04
N MET A 29 3.65 1.70 -8.11
CA MET A 29 3.34 0.27 -8.13
C MET A 29 1.83 0.03 -7.98
N ALA A 30 1.18 0.68 -7.02
CA ALA A 30 -0.26 0.57 -6.82
C ALA A 30 -1.03 1.01 -8.09
N PHE A 31 -0.59 2.10 -8.72
CA PHE A 31 -1.16 2.57 -9.97
C PHE A 31 -0.99 1.55 -11.09
N ALA A 32 0.21 0.98 -11.26
CA ALA A 32 0.46 -0.05 -12.27
C ALA A 32 -0.43 -1.30 -12.05
N LEU A 33 -0.55 -1.79 -10.82
CA LEU A 33 -1.41 -2.93 -10.48
C LEU A 33 -2.88 -2.63 -10.78
N LYS A 34 -3.36 -1.43 -10.45
CA LYS A 34 -4.71 -0.98 -10.78
C LYS A 34 -4.95 -0.95 -12.30
N GLN A 35 -3.99 -0.48 -13.09
CA GLN A 35 -4.08 -0.49 -14.56
C GLN A 35 -4.15 -1.91 -15.14
N LEU A 36 -3.58 -2.89 -14.46
CA LEU A 36 -3.68 -4.31 -14.82
C LEU A 36 -5.01 -4.96 -14.38
N GLY A 37 -5.92 -4.22 -13.74
CA GLY A 37 -7.21 -4.71 -13.27
C GLY A 37 -7.16 -5.46 -11.95
N ILE A 38 -6.02 -5.42 -11.23
CA ILE A 38 -5.87 -6.05 -9.92
C ILE A 38 -6.51 -5.17 -8.85
N HIS A 39 -7.22 -5.78 -7.89
CA HIS A 39 -7.76 -5.07 -6.75
C HIS A 39 -6.63 -4.61 -5.84
N VAL A 40 -6.43 -3.30 -5.74
CA VAL A 40 -5.35 -2.71 -4.95
C VAL A 40 -5.86 -1.56 -4.09
N SER A 41 -5.41 -1.52 -2.84
CA SER A 41 -5.73 -0.49 -1.87
C SER A 41 -4.49 -0.06 -1.09
N MET A 42 -4.37 1.25 -0.86
CA MET A 42 -3.37 1.83 0.04
C MET A 42 -3.87 1.76 1.48
N ILE A 43 -3.06 1.21 2.37
CA ILE A 43 -3.29 1.17 3.81
C ILE A 43 -2.33 2.15 4.47
N TYR A 44 -2.88 3.29 4.88
CA TYR A 44 -2.09 4.32 5.54
C TYR A 44 -2.01 4.08 7.03
N PHE A 45 -0.84 4.32 7.59
CA PHE A 45 -0.60 4.32 9.02
C PHE A 45 -0.02 5.67 9.45
N ASN A 46 -0.09 5.97 10.76
CA ASN A 46 0.19 7.29 11.33
C ASN A 46 -0.72 8.40 10.78
N GLN A 47 -2.00 8.06 10.56
CA GLN A 47 -3.03 8.98 10.09
C GLN A 47 -3.69 9.68 11.28
N GLU A 48 -3.68 11.02 11.27
CA GLU A 48 -4.46 11.85 12.21
C GLU A 48 -5.70 12.50 11.53
N ASP A 49 -5.69 12.63 10.20
CA ASP A 49 -6.69 13.34 9.40
C ASP A 49 -7.59 12.41 8.56
N GLU A 50 -8.71 12.91 8.02
CA GLU A 50 -9.61 12.13 7.15
C GLU A 50 -8.99 11.71 5.81
N ASN A 51 -8.04 12.50 5.26
CA ASN A 51 -7.38 12.20 3.99
C ASN A 51 -5.86 11.99 4.19
N PRO A 52 -5.37 10.73 4.21
CA PRO A 52 -3.97 10.42 4.47
C PRO A 52 -3.05 10.59 3.25
N VAL A 53 -3.61 10.87 2.06
CA VAL A 53 -2.86 10.92 0.80
C VAL A 53 -2.16 12.27 0.66
N HIS A 54 -0.83 12.25 0.48
CA HIS A 54 -0.09 13.47 0.19
C HIS A 54 -0.52 14.06 -1.18
N PRO A 55 -0.66 15.40 -1.34
CA PRO A 55 -1.14 16.01 -2.58
C PRO A 55 -0.40 15.58 -3.86
N ASN A 56 0.91 15.36 -3.77
CA ASN A 56 1.74 14.87 -4.89
C ASN A 56 1.27 13.52 -5.44
N TYR A 57 0.55 12.73 -4.66
CA TYR A 57 0.09 11.39 -5.02
C TYR A 57 -1.40 11.33 -5.35
N ALA A 58 -2.15 12.43 -5.16
CA ALA A 58 -3.58 12.48 -5.46
C ALA A 58 -3.89 12.11 -6.92
N GLY A 59 -2.98 12.41 -7.85
CA GLY A 59 -3.11 12.06 -9.27
C GLY A 59 -3.15 10.57 -9.57
N PHE A 60 -2.62 9.70 -8.69
CA PHE A 60 -2.69 8.25 -8.88
C PHE A 60 -4.10 7.70 -8.62
N ASN A 61 -4.92 8.40 -7.81
CA ASN A 61 -6.30 8.05 -7.51
C ASN A 61 -6.46 6.57 -7.09
N ILE A 62 -5.63 6.11 -6.16
CA ILE A 62 -5.67 4.74 -5.63
C ILE A 62 -6.67 4.68 -4.47
N PRO A 63 -7.54 3.65 -4.40
CA PRO A 63 -8.39 3.42 -3.25
C PRO A 63 -7.57 3.35 -1.95
N PHE A 64 -8.10 3.90 -0.86
CA PHE A 64 -7.50 3.81 0.47
C PHE A 64 -8.58 3.69 1.54
N GLY A 65 -8.18 3.34 2.77
CA GLY A 65 -9.09 3.28 3.93
C GLY A 65 -10.06 2.09 3.91
N GLN A 66 -9.81 1.10 3.07
CA GLN A 66 -10.56 -0.15 3.07
C GLN A 66 -10.16 -1.03 4.26
N GLU A 67 -11.15 -1.71 4.84
CA GLU A 67 -10.90 -2.76 5.81
C GLU A 67 -10.07 -3.87 5.14
N VAL A 68 -8.97 -4.25 5.77
CA VAL A 68 -8.12 -5.34 5.30
C VAL A 68 -8.84 -6.65 5.59
N VAL A 69 -9.17 -7.41 4.55
CA VAL A 69 -9.76 -8.75 4.67
C VAL A 69 -8.71 -9.78 4.24
N PRO A 70 -7.97 -10.41 5.17
CA PRO A 70 -6.98 -11.42 4.83
C PRO A 70 -7.62 -12.66 4.22
N SER A 71 -6.99 -13.19 3.18
CA SER A 71 -7.35 -14.44 2.51
C SER A 71 -6.09 -15.12 1.97
N ALA A 72 -6.22 -16.35 1.48
CA ALA A 72 -5.14 -17.04 0.78
C ALA A 72 -4.67 -16.31 -0.50
N SER A 73 -5.53 -15.48 -1.11
CA SER A 73 -5.23 -14.69 -2.30
C SER A 73 -4.80 -13.25 -1.99
N SER A 74 -4.73 -12.88 -0.71
CA SER A 74 -4.34 -11.54 -0.29
C SER A 74 -2.83 -11.37 -0.28
N VAL A 75 -2.35 -10.27 -0.88
CA VAL A 75 -0.94 -9.93 -0.93
C VAL A 75 -0.70 -8.66 -0.14
N PHE A 76 0.25 -8.71 0.79
CA PHE A 76 0.62 -7.60 1.64
C PHE A 76 1.98 -7.06 1.23
N ILE A 77 2.05 -5.77 0.91
CA ILE A 77 3.31 -5.09 0.61
C ILE A 77 3.60 -4.11 1.74
N LEU A 78 4.69 -4.35 2.45
CA LEU A 78 5.09 -3.62 3.63
C LEU A 78 6.37 -2.83 3.36
N PRO A 79 6.48 -1.57 3.82
CA PRO A 79 7.72 -0.82 3.76
C PRO A 79 8.74 -1.45 4.71
N GLU A 80 9.95 -1.68 4.22
CA GLU A 80 11.05 -2.27 5.01
C GLU A 80 11.32 -1.51 6.30
N THR A 81 11.20 -0.19 6.28
CA THR A 81 11.44 0.69 7.44
C THR A 81 10.55 0.39 8.65
N TYR A 82 9.46 -0.36 8.46
CA TYR A 82 8.53 -0.76 9.52
C TYR A 82 8.71 -2.22 9.95
N LEU A 83 9.59 -2.96 9.29
CA LEU A 83 9.99 -4.31 9.70
C LEU A 83 11.24 -4.18 10.58
N LYS A 84 11.02 -4.15 11.90
CA LYS A 84 12.13 -4.31 12.83
C LYS A 84 12.49 -5.80 12.90
N PRO A 85 13.74 -6.20 12.63
CA PRO A 85 14.17 -7.55 12.99
C PRO A 85 13.98 -7.71 14.49
N ASN A 86 13.54 -8.89 14.94
CA ASN A 86 13.47 -9.20 16.36
C ASN A 86 14.87 -8.98 16.94
N SER A 87 15.06 -7.88 17.68
CA SER A 87 16.22 -7.71 18.54
C SER A 87 16.05 -8.74 19.66
N THR A 88 16.71 -9.88 19.51
CA THR A 88 17.11 -10.69 20.66
C THR A 88 18.06 -9.84 21.49
N ASP A 89 17.48 -9.08 22.43
CA ASP A 89 18.15 -8.68 23.66
C ASP A 89 17.85 -9.74 24.73
#